data_AF-A0AA42B3S5-F1
#
_entry.id   AF-A0AA42B3S5-F1
#
_cell.length_a   1.000
_cell.length_b   1.000
_cell.length_c   1.000
_cell.angle_alpha   90.00
_cell.angle_beta   90.00
_cell.angle_gamma   90.00
#
_symmetry.space_group_name_H-M   'P 1'
#
loop_
_entity.id
_entity.type
_entity.pdbx_description
1 polymer ?
#
loop_
_entity_poly.entity_id
_entity_poly.type
_entity_poly.pdbx_seq_one_letter_code
_entity_poly.pdbx_strand_id
1 'polypeptide(L)'
;VFVVGHDWGATMSWNLCLFRPDKVKALVNLSVAFTPRSTKYKPVESMRAFYGDDYYMCRFQEHGEMEAECASSGTKAVLTKILSYRVPGPLMVPKDKGFVSDHPATLPPWLTEEDICYYTSKFEKSGFTGPFNYYRNMNV
;
A
#
# COMPACT_ATOMS: atom_id res chain seq x y z
N VAL A 1 -21.50 -11.48 -9.44
CA VAL A 1 -20.72 -12.26 -8.46
C VAL A 1 -20.80 -11.60 -7.09
N PHE A 2 -20.40 -12.27 -6.02
CA PHE A 2 -20.04 -11.59 -4.77
C PHE A 2 -18.58 -11.16 -4.87
N VAL A 3 -18.25 -10.00 -4.32
CA VAL A 3 -16.89 -9.43 -4.37
C VAL A 3 -16.39 -9.20 -2.95
N VAL A 4 -15.11 -9.50 -2.72
CA VAL A 4 -14.41 -9.20 -1.46
C VAL A 4 -13.14 -8.42 -1.79
N GLY A 5 -12.94 -7.27 -1.14
CA GLY A 5 -11.82 -6.37 -1.39
C GLY A 5 -11.06 -5.98 -0.12
N HIS A 6 -9.75 -5.75 -0.25
CA HIS A 6 -8.86 -5.27 0.81
C HIS A 6 -7.83 -4.29 0.22
N ASP A 7 -7.51 -3.20 0.92
CA ASP A 7 -6.54 -2.17 0.50
C ASP A 7 -6.84 -1.63 -0.92
N TRP A 8 -5.89 -1.67 -1.86
CA TRP A 8 -6.10 -1.28 -3.25
C TRP A 8 -7.16 -2.11 -3.95
N GLY A 9 -7.30 -3.39 -3.58
CA GLY A 9 -8.40 -4.24 -4.03
C GLY A 9 -9.76 -3.72 -3.56
N ALA A 10 -9.83 -3.07 -2.39
CA ALA A 10 -11.03 -2.40 -1.91
C ALA A 10 -11.36 -1.15 -2.72
N THR A 11 -10.35 -0.33 -3.04
CA THR A 11 -10.48 0.82 -3.96
C THR A 11 -10.97 0.38 -5.33
N MET A 12 -10.41 -0.70 -5.88
CA MET A 12 -10.86 -1.27 -7.16
C MET A 12 -12.29 -1.82 -7.07
N SER A 13 -12.65 -2.45 -5.96
CA SER A 13 -14.01 -2.96 -5.73
C SER A 13 -15.04 -1.85 -5.65
N TRP A 14 -14.71 -0.70 -5.05
CA TRP A 14 -15.58 0.48 -5.09
C TRP A 14 -15.83 0.97 -6.51
N ASN A 15 -14.76 1.11 -7.30
CA ASN A 15 -14.87 1.53 -8.70
C ASN A 15 -15.67 0.52 -9.53
N LEU A 16 -15.49 -0.79 -9.31
CA LEU A 16 -16.28 -1.82 -9.96
C LEU A 16 -17.77 -1.68 -9.64
N CYS A 17 -18.13 -1.42 -8.38
CA CYS A 17 -19.53 -1.21 -7.98
C CYS A 17 -20.13 0.06 -8.59
N LEU A 18 -19.35 1.14 -8.73
CA LEU A 18 -19.80 2.38 -9.35
C LEU A 18 -19.98 2.25 -10.87
N PHE A 19 -19.03 1.59 -11.55
CA PHE A 19 -19.07 1.46 -13.00
C PHE A 19 -19.99 0.36 -13.48
N ARG A 20 -20.04 -0.77 -12.78
CA ARG A 20 -20.77 -1.99 -13.17
C ARG A 20 -21.52 -2.61 -12.00
N PRO A 21 -22.48 -1.87 -11.39
CA PRO A 21 -23.28 -2.41 -10.29
C PRO A 21 -24.06 -3.68 -10.71
N ASP A 22 -24.42 -3.81 -11.99
CA ASP A 22 -25.08 -4.99 -12.56
C ASP A 22 -24.27 -6.29 -12.40
N LYS A 23 -22.95 -6.19 -12.17
CA LYS A 23 -22.06 -7.34 -12.00
C LYS A 23 -21.81 -7.72 -10.55
N VAL A 24 -22.13 -6.86 -9.59
CA VAL A 24 -21.84 -7.06 -8.16
C VAL A 24 -23.13 -7.28 -7.38
N LYS A 25 -23.33 -8.51 -6.87
CA LYS A 25 -24.50 -8.87 -6.06
C LYS A 25 -24.41 -8.29 -4.65
N ALA A 26 -23.24 -8.39 -4.03
CA ALA A 26 -22.89 -7.75 -2.77
C ALA A 26 -21.36 -7.63 -2.65
N LEU A 27 -20.90 -6.69 -1.83
CA LEU A 27 -19.50 -6.41 -1.56
C LEU A 27 -19.21 -6.51 -0.05
N VAL A 28 -18.18 -7.28 0.31
CA VAL A 28 -17.54 -7.20 1.63
C VAL A 28 -16.20 -6.48 1.44
N ASN A 29 -16.08 -5.27 2.00
CA ASN A 29 -14.88 -4.45 1.80
C ASN A 29 -14.16 -4.19 3.12
N LEU A 30 -12.84 -4.34 3.11
CA LEU A 30 -12.00 -4.31 4.31
C LEU A 30 -10.92 -3.23 4.18
N SER A 31 -10.51 -2.66 5.32
CA SER A 31 -9.50 -1.60 5.47
C SER A 31 -9.89 -0.22 4.90
N VAL A 32 -10.24 -0.12 3.60
CA VAL A 32 -10.42 1.18 2.92
C VAL A 32 -11.90 1.52 2.69
N ALA A 33 -12.38 2.53 3.40
CA ALA A 33 -13.74 3.06 3.23
C ALA A 33 -13.91 3.79 1.90
N PHE A 34 -15.16 3.87 1.42
CA PHE A 34 -15.49 4.67 0.25
C PHE A 34 -15.30 6.16 0.58
N THR A 35 -14.51 6.86 -0.24
CA THR A 35 -14.32 8.31 -0.14
C THR A 35 -14.79 8.97 -1.43
N PRO A 36 -15.82 9.82 -1.41
CA PRO A 36 -16.24 10.58 -2.59
C PRO A 36 -15.09 11.41 -3.17
N ARG A 37 -14.96 11.44 -4.50
CA ARG A 37 -13.92 12.23 -5.16
C ARG A 37 -14.18 13.72 -4.91
N SER A 38 -13.21 14.40 -4.28
CA SER A 38 -13.22 15.86 -4.20
C SER A 38 -13.04 16.48 -5.59
N THR A 39 -13.86 17.48 -5.92
CA THR A 39 -13.71 18.31 -7.13
C THR A 39 -12.72 19.45 -6.95
N LYS A 40 -12.31 19.75 -5.70
CA LYS A 40 -11.46 20.90 -5.37
C LYS A 40 -9.99 20.54 -5.17
N TYR A 41 -9.71 19.32 -4.72
CA TYR A 41 -8.38 18.92 -4.32
C TYR A 41 -7.98 17.59 -4.96
N LYS A 42 -6.70 17.46 -5.36
CA LYS A 42 -6.15 16.18 -5.78
C LYS A 42 -5.76 15.34 -4.54
N PRO A 43 -5.89 14.00 -4.57
CA PRO A 43 -5.74 13.18 -3.37
C PRO A 43 -4.33 13.26 -2.78
N VAL A 44 -3.29 13.14 -3.61
CA VAL A 44 -1.89 13.17 -3.13
C VAL A 44 -1.50 14.55 -2.64
N GLU A 45 -1.93 15.62 -3.32
CA GLU A 45 -1.71 17.00 -2.87
C GLU A 45 -2.37 17.26 -1.51
N SER A 46 -3.59 16.73 -1.30
CA SER A 46 -4.30 16.84 -0.02
C SER A 46 -3.58 16.09 1.11
N MET A 47 -3.13 14.86 0.82
CA MET A 47 -2.39 14.05 1.79
C MET A 47 -1.05 14.68 2.14
N ARG A 48 -0.34 15.24 1.15
CA ARG A 48 0.90 15.99 1.38
C ARG A 48 0.67 17.23 2.24
N ALA A 49 -0.39 17.99 1.98
CA ALA A 49 -0.71 19.17 2.78
C ALA A 49 -1.02 18.84 4.25
N PHE A 50 -1.60 17.67 4.52
CA PHE A 50 -2.01 17.28 5.86
C PHE A 50 -0.94 16.51 6.64
N TYR A 51 -0.20 15.61 5.99
CA TYR A 51 0.78 14.72 6.63
C TYR A 51 2.25 15.03 6.27
N GLY A 52 2.50 15.88 5.27
CA GLY A 52 3.85 16.19 4.79
C GLY A 52 4.40 15.17 3.79
N ASP A 53 5.62 15.42 3.30
CA ASP A 53 6.26 14.64 2.24
C ASP A 53 6.73 13.25 2.69
N ASP A 54 6.93 13.05 3.99
CA ASP A 54 7.31 11.75 4.55
C ASP A 54 6.14 10.78 4.67
N TYR A 55 4.91 11.21 4.40
CA TYR A 55 3.78 10.29 4.36
C TYR A 55 3.97 9.27 3.23
N TYR A 56 3.76 7.99 3.52
CA TYR A 56 4.17 6.91 2.61
C TYR A 56 3.61 7.05 1.19
N MET A 57 2.35 7.46 1.01
CA MET A 57 1.78 7.63 -0.33
C MET A 57 2.44 8.78 -1.11
N CYS A 58 2.93 9.81 -0.40
CA CYS A 58 3.70 10.90 -0.98
C CYS A 58 5.12 10.44 -1.35
N ARG A 59 5.76 9.65 -0.46
CA ARG A 59 7.06 9.01 -0.71
C ARG A 59 7.05 8.03 -1.89
N PHE A 60 5.90 7.44 -2.23
CA PHE A 60 5.77 6.51 -3.36
C PHE A 60 5.65 7.20 -4.73
N GLN A 61 5.47 8.52 -4.78
CA GLN A 61 5.19 9.23 -6.02
C GLN A 61 6.40 9.29 -6.95
N GLU A 62 7.60 9.54 -6.41
CA GLU A 62 8.81 9.63 -7.23
C GLU A 62 9.17 8.24 -7.77
N HIS A 63 9.42 8.17 -9.08
CA HIS A 63 9.72 6.91 -9.74
C HIS A 63 11.12 6.42 -9.36
N GLY A 64 11.23 5.19 -8.88
CA GLY A 64 12.51 4.56 -8.56
C GLY A 64 13.03 4.85 -7.16
N GLU A 65 12.60 5.91 -6.47
CA GLU A 65 13.08 6.23 -5.11
C GLU A 65 12.72 5.11 -4.12
N MET A 66 11.43 4.80 -3.99
CA MET A 66 11.00 3.76 -3.03
C MET A 66 11.43 2.36 -3.47
N GLU A 67 11.52 2.11 -4.78
CA GLU A 67 12.09 0.86 -5.28
C GLU A 67 13.55 0.68 -4.87
N ALA A 68 14.37 1.72 -4.98
CA ALA A 68 15.76 1.68 -4.54
C ALA A 68 15.89 1.49 -3.02
N GLU A 69 15.03 2.13 -2.23
CA GLU A 69 14.99 1.97 -0.77
C GLU A 69 14.54 0.56 -0.34
N CYS A 70 13.58 -0.03 -1.06
CA CYS A 70 13.18 -1.42 -0.84
C CYS A 70 14.32 -2.40 -1.22
N ALA A 71 15.02 -2.12 -2.33
CA ALA A 71 16.14 -2.94 -2.78
C ALA A 71 17.31 -2.91 -1.79
N SER A 72 17.64 -1.74 -1.22
CA SER A 72 18.69 -1.63 -0.20
C SER A 72 18.32 -2.29 1.13
N SER A 73 17.03 -2.27 1.50
CA SER A 73 16.51 -2.87 2.73
C SER A 73 16.33 -4.40 2.65
N GLY A 74 16.20 -4.94 1.45
CA GLY A 74 15.89 -6.35 1.20
C GLY A 74 14.38 -6.65 1.23
N THR A 75 13.90 -7.35 0.21
CA THR A 75 12.47 -7.64 -0.04
C THR A 75 11.77 -8.26 1.16
N LYS A 76 12.39 -9.27 1.78
CA LYS A 76 11.80 -9.97 2.94
C LYS A 76 11.59 -9.02 4.12
N ALA A 77 12.59 -8.18 4.42
CA ALA A 77 12.51 -7.24 5.55
C ALA A 77 11.43 -6.18 5.31
N VAL A 78 11.32 -5.66 4.09
CA VAL A 78 10.25 -4.74 3.66
C VAL A 78 8.88 -5.36 3.89
N LEU A 79 8.65 -6.57 3.38
CA LEU A 79 7.36 -7.26 3.50
C LEU A 79 7.04 -7.62 4.95
N THR A 80 8.02 -8.10 5.72
CA THR A 80 7.83 -8.39 7.14
C THR A 80 7.44 -7.13 7.90
N LYS A 81 8.07 -5.99 7.64
CA LYS A 81 7.71 -4.72 8.28
C LYS A 81 6.29 -4.29 7.94
N ILE A 82 5.89 -4.36 6.67
CA ILE A 82 4.53 -3.99 6.24
C ILE A 82 3.49 -4.90 6.89
N LEU A 83 3.68 -6.22 6.78
CA LEU A 83 2.72 -7.20 7.26
C LEU A 83 2.64 -7.21 8.79
N SER A 84 3.75 -6.93 9.49
CA SER A 84 3.78 -6.90 10.96
C SER A 84 3.44 -5.53 11.56
N TYR A 85 3.08 -4.54 10.74
CA TYR A 85 2.81 -3.18 11.21
C TYR A 85 1.51 -3.14 12.04
N ARG A 86 1.61 -2.65 13.29
CA ARG A 86 0.48 -2.55 14.24
C ARG A 86 0.30 -1.17 14.87
N VAL A 87 1.09 -0.20 14.43
CA VAL A 87 1.02 1.16 14.97
C VAL A 87 -0.15 1.89 14.30
N PRO A 88 -1.11 2.41 15.06
CA PRO A 88 -2.20 3.20 14.48
C PRO A 88 -1.70 4.57 14.01
N GLY A 89 -2.39 5.15 13.03
CA GLY A 89 -2.07 6.47 12.47
C GLY A 89 -1.41 6.39 11.08
N PRO A 90 -0.99 7.54 10.52
CA PRO A 90 -0.37 7.59 9.19
C PRO A 90 1.02 6.93 9.22
N LEU A 91 1.30 6.08 8.24
CA LEU A 91 2.64 5.54 8.05
C LEU A 91 3.56 6.65 7.52
N MET A 92 4.48 7.07 8.38
CA MET A 92 5.53 8.04 8.05
C MET A 92 6.81 7.28 7.71
N VAL A 93 7.41 7.62 6.58
CA VAL A 93 8.68 7.07 6.09
C VAL A 93 9.62 8.26 5.85
N PRO A 94 10.38 8.69 6.86
CA PRO A 94 11.40 9.74 6.70
C PRO A 94 12.55 9.27 5.79
N LYS A 95 13.03 10.12 4.89
CA LYS A 95 14.12 9.77 3.94
C LYS A 95 15.43 9.38 4.64
N ASP A 96 15.73 10.00 5.77
CA ASP A 96 16.94 9.77 6.57
C ASP A 96 16.93 8.45 7.34
N LYS A 97 15.73 7.89 7.61
CA LYS A 97 15.56 6.66 8.40
C LYS A 97 15.34 5.40 7.54
N GLY A 98 14.98 5.59 6.28
CA GLY A 98 14.64 4.50 5.37
C GLY A 98 13.37 3.73 5.76
N PHE A 99 12.97 2.81 4.88
CA PHE A 99 11.69 2.12 4.99
C PHE A 99 11.72 1.06 6.07
N VAL A 100 12.84 0.34 6.23
CA VAL A 100 13.06 -0.65 7.29
C VAL A 100 13.95 -0.03 8.37
N SER A 101 13.49 -0.09 9.62
CA SER A 101 14.28 0.40 10.77
C SER A 101 15.29 -0.66 11.22
N ASP A 102 16.32 -0.24 11.96
CA ASP A 102 17.42 -1.10 12.46
C ASP A 102 16.99 -2.30 13.35
N HIS A 103 15.72 -2.40 13.72
CA HIS A 103 15.17 -3.54 14.45
C HIS A 103 14.38 -4.46 13.51
N PRO A 104 14.84 -5.70 13.26
CA PRO A 104 14.10 -6.66 12.46
C PRO A 104 12.80 -7.01 13.17
N ALA A 105 11.68 -6.75 12.49
CA ALA A 105 10.37 -7.15 13.01
C ALA A 105 10.30 -8.68 13.13
N THR A 106 9.90 -9.17 14.30
CA THR A 106 9.58 -10.58 14.50
C THR A 106 8.27 -10.91 13.80
N LEU A 107 8.17 -12.11 13.23
CA LEU A 107 6.95 -12.55 12.58
C LEU A 107 5.82 -12.68 13.62
N PRO A 108 4.65 -12.05 13.39
CA PRO A 108 3.52 -12.22 14.27
C PRO A 108 2.95 -13.65 14.16
N PRO A 109 2.20 -14.14 15.16
CA PRO A 109 1.72 -15.53 15.19
C PRO A 109 0.84 -15.97 14.01
N TRP A 110 0.28 -15.03 13.24
CA TRP A 110 -0.56 -15.32 12.08
C TRP A 110 0.22 -15.37 10.75
N LEU A 111 1.49 -14.96 10.75
CA LEU A 111 2.34 -14.92 9.56
C LEU A 111 3.49 -15.91 9.73
N THR A 112 3.42 -17.04 9.04
CA THR A 112 4.47 -18.06 9.15
C THR A 112 5.69 -17.72 8.31
N GLU A 113 6.79 -18.44 8.55
CA GLU A 113 8.00 -18.35 7.75
C GLU A 113 7.75 -18.75 6.28
N GLU A 114 6.87 -19.73 6.06
CA GLU A 114 6.46 -20.16 4.71
C GLU A 114 5.70 -19.05 3.98
N ASP A 115 4.75 -18.40 4.67
CA ASP A 115 3.95 -17.31 4.10
C ASP A 115 4.84 -16.14 3.65
N ILE A 116 5.74 -15.67 4.53
CA ILE A 116 6.62 -14.55 4.20
C ILE A 116 7.59 -14.91 3.06
N CYS A 117 8.10 -16.15 3.03
CA CYS A 117 8.95 -16.63 1.94
C CYS A 117 8.21 -16.68 0.62
N TYR A 118 6.93 -17.11 0.62
CA TYR A 118 6.10 -17.09 -0.57
C TYR A 118 6.00 -15.67 -1.14
N TYR A 119 5.59 -14.68 -0.35
CA TYR A 119 5.49 -13.29 -0.81
C TYR A 119 6.83 -12.74 -1.27
N THR A 120 7.89 -12.98 -0.50
CA THR A 120 9.25 -12.55 -0.84
C THR A 120 9.65 -13.05 -2.23
N SER A 121 9.45 -14.35 -2.51
CA SER A 121 9.80 -14.94 -3.81
C SER A 121 9.07 -14.29 -5.00
N LYS A 122 7.82 -13.82 -4.79
CA LYS A 122 7.06 -13.14 -5.86
C LYS A 122 7.61 -11.74 -6.10
N PHE A 123 7.85 -10.98 -5.03
CA PHE A 123 8.35 -9.61 -5.13
C PHE A 123 9.82 -9.54 -5.57
N GLU A 124 10.65 -10.53 -5.24
CA GLU A 124 12.01 -10.62 -5.79
C GLU A 124 12.01 -10.82 -7.31
N LYS A 125 11.00 -11.53 -7.84
CA LYS A 125 10.84 -11.72 -9.28
C LYS A 125 10.22 -10.51 -9.97
N SER A 126 9.20 -9.89 -9.39
CA SER A 126 8.43 -8.81 -10.03
C SER A 126 8.95 -7.41 -9.73
N GLY A 127 9.69 -7.24 -8.64
CA GLY A 127 9.93 -5.93 -8.02
C GLY A 127 8.66 -5.30 -7.43
N PHE A 128 8.80 -4.06 -6.94
CA PHE A 128 7.72 -3.29 -6.31
C PHE A 128 7.10 -2.21 -7.21
N THR A 129 7.67 -1.94 -8.40
CA THR A 129 7.22 -0.86 -9.29
C THR A 129 5.75 -1.00 -9.69
N GLY A 130 5.30 -2.21 -10.06
CA GLY A 130 3.91 -2.46 -10.43
C GLY A 130 2.92 -2.04 -9.33
N PRO A 131 3.06 -2.56 -8.10
CA PRO A 131 2.28 -2.11 -6.95
C PRO A 131 2.38 -0.60 -6.67
N PHE A 132 3.58 0.00 -6.71
CA PHE A 132 3.72 1.46 -6.47
C PHE A 132 3.03 2.32 -7.52
N ASN A 133 2.95 1.85 -8.77
CA ASN A 133 2.28 2.59 -9.84
C ASN A 133 0.78 2.81 -9.58
N TYR A 134 0.11 2.01 -8.74
CA TYR A 134 -1.26 2.31 -8.33
C TYR A 134 -1.34 3.65 -7.58
N TYR A 135 -0.43 3.88 -6.64
CA TYR A 135 -0.34 5.13 -5.88
C TYR A 135 0.01 6.33 -6.77
N ARG A 136 0.84 6.11 -7.80
CA ARG A 136 1.22 7.15 -8.77
C ARG A 136 0.07 7.56 -9.69
N ASN A 137 -1.00 6.78 -9.76
CA ASN A 137 -2.21 7.09 -10.54
C ASN A 137 -3.35 7.70 -9.71
N MET A 138 -3.13 8.03 -8.43
CA MET A 138 -4.19 8.57 -7.55
C MET A 138 -4.64 10.00 -7.90
N ASN A 139 -3.81 10.77 -8.59
CA ASN A 139 -4.14 12.16 -8.96
C ASN A 139 -4.94 12.28 -10.26
N VAL A 140 -5.03 11.20 -11.03
CA VAL A 140 -5.74 11.13 -12.31
C VAL A 140 -7.26 11.18 -12.08
#